data_AF-W1YTL5-F1
#
_entry.id   AF-W1YTL5-F1
#
_cell.length_a   1.000
_cell.length_b   1.000
_cell.length_c   1.000
_cell.angle_alpha   90.00
_cell.angle_beta   90.00
_cell.angle_gamma   90.00
#
_symmetry.space_group_name_H-M   'P 1'
#
loop_
_entity.id
_entity.type
_entity.pdbx_description
1 polymer ?
#
loop_
_entity_poly.entity_id
_entity_poly.type
_entity_poly.pdbx_seq_one_letter_code
_entity_poly.pdbx_strand_id
1 'polypeptide(L)'
;GMNGAGQPWRVAIQKPTDKENAVQAVVDINGHGISTSGSYRNYYELDGKRLSHVIDPQTGRPIEHNLVSVTVIAPTALEADAWDTGLMVLGPEKAKEVV
;
A
#
# COMPACT_ATOMS: atom_id res chain seq x y z
N GLY A 1 -1.12 20.72 -9.24
CA GLY A 1 -0.61 21.55 -10.34
C GLY A 1 -0.14 20.70 -11.50
N MET A 2 0.57 21.31 -12.45
CA MET A 2 1.19 20.62 -13.59
C MET A 2 2.71 20.52 -13.40
N ASN A 3 3.36 19.60 -14.11
CA ASN A 3 4.81 19.50 -14.22
C ASN A 3 5.38 20.56 -15.19
N GLY A 4 6.70 20.56 -15.39
CA GLY A 4 7.38 21.53 -16.27
C GLY A 4 7.00 21.47 -17.76
N ALA A 5 6.30 20.40 -18.19
CA ALA A 5 5.78 20.24 -19.55
C ALA A 5 4.28 20.59 -19.66
N GLY A 6 3.68 21.16 -18.61
CA GLY A 6 2.24 21.49 -18.59
C GLY A 6 1.32 20.27 -18.48
N GLN A 7 1.85 19.10 -18.12
CA GLN A 7 1.07 17.87 -17.93
C GLN A 7 0.81 17.63 -16.44
N PRO A 8 -0.27 16.92 -16.07
CA PRO A 8 -0.45 16.49 -14.69
C PRO A 8 0.74 15.67 -14.19
N TRP A 9 1.00 15.77 -12.89
CA TRP A 9 2.03 14.93 -12.26
C TRP A 9 1.66 13.46 -12.42
N ARG A 10 2.63 12.66 -12.86
CA ARG A 10 2.46 11.23 -13.09
C ARG A 10 2.98 10.48 -11.88
N VAL A 11 2.08 9.92 -11.07
CA VAL A 11 2.45 9.10 -9.91
C VAL A 11 2.35 7.63 -10.30
N ALA A 12 3.47 6.92 -10.26
CA ALA A 12 3.53 5.50 -10.62
C ALA A 12 3.24 4.61 -9.42
N ILE A 13 2.28 3.70 -9.57
CA ILE A 13 2.03 2.60 -8.65
C ILE A 13 2.90 1.43 -9.11
N GLN A 14 3.78 0.95 -8.22
CA GLN A 14 4.68 -0.16 -8.53
C GLN A 14 3.94 -1.49 -8.47
N LYS A 15 4.30 -2.44 -9.33
CA LYS A 15 3.89 -3.83 -9.15
C LYS A 15 4.48 -4.32 -7.82
N PRO A 16 3.69 -4.97 -6.95
CA PRO A 16 4.14 -5.38 -5.64
C PRO A 16 4.92 -6.71 -5.72
N THR A 17 6.10 -6.65 -6.35
CA THR A 17 7.03 -7.77 -6.46
C THR A 17 8.46 -7.30 -6.12
N ASP A 18 9.24 -8.21 -5.56
CA ASP A 18 10.66 -8.09 -5.28
C ASP A 18 11.55 -8.47 -6.48
N LYS A 19 10.98 -9.05 -7.53
CA LYS A 19 11.74 -9.57 -8.70
C LYS A 19 12.03 -8.52 -9.75
N GLU A 20 11.13 -7.55 -9.93
CA GLU A 20 11.24 -6.53 -10.97
C GLU A 20 10.73 -5.17 -10.49
N ASN A 21 11.43 -4.11 -10.89
CA ASN A 21 10.92 -2.75 -10.76
C ASN A 21 10.01 -2.45 -11.96
N ALA A 22 8.75 -2.85 -11.86
CA ALA A 22 7.75 -2.63 -12.90
C ALA A 22 6.65 -1.68 -12.42
N VAL A 23 6.18 -0.81 -13.32
CA VAL A 23 5.02 0.05 -13.06
C VAL A 23 3.75 -0.75 -13.35
N GLN A 24 2.84 -0.80 -12.38
CA GLN A 24 1.51 -1.39 -12.54
C GLN A 24 0.53 -0.39 -13.17
N ALA A 25 0.56 0.86 -12.69
CA ALA A 25 -0.34 1.92 -13.13
C ALA A 25 0.30 3.30 -12.94
N VAL A 26 -0.22 4.30 -13.65
CA VAL A 26 0.15 5.70 -13.48
C VAL A 26 -1.12 6.51 -13.27
N VAL A 27 -1.17 7.31 -12.21
CA VAL A 27 -2.35 8.08 -11.80
C VAL A 27 -2.02 9.57 -11.66
N ASP A 28 -3.04 10.40 -11.86
CA ASP A 28 -3.06 11.81 -11.44
C ASP A 28 -3.83 11.89 -10.11
N ILE A 29 -3.27 12.57 -9.12
CA ILE A 29 -3.82 12.72 -7.77
C ILE A 29 -4.03 14.19 -7.41
N ASN A 30 -4.14 15.09 -8.39
CA ASN A 30 -4.36 16.50 -8.12
C ASN A 30 -5.57 16.72 -7.18
N GLY A 31 -5.33 17.46 -6.11
CA GLY A 31 -6.34 17.74 -5.07
C GLY A 31 -6.57 16.60 -4.06
N HIS A 32 -5.80 15.52 -4.13
CA HIS A 32 -5.92 14.33 -3.29
C HIS A 32 -4.56 13.92 -2.71
N GLY A 33 -4.59 13.01 -1.73
CA GLY A 33 -3.42 12.29 -1.24
C GLY A 33 -3.40 10.85 -1.74
N ILE A 34 -2.19 10.29 -1.83
CA ILE A 34 -1.97 8.86 -2.10
C ILE A 34 -0.98 8.33 -1.07
N SER A 35 -1.24 7.16 -0.51
CA SER A 35 -0.29 6.41 0.32
C SER A 35 -0.26 4.95 -0.08
N THR A 36 0.80 4.25 0.29
CA THR A 36 0.95 2.83 0.01
C THR A 36 1.60 2.10 1.17
N SER A 37 0.85 1.18 1.77
CA SER A 37 1.36 0.20 2.72
C SER A 37 1.78 -1.06 1.97
N GLY A 38 3.00 -1.54 2.19
CA GLY A 38 3.55 -2.68 1.44
C GLY A 38 4.41 -3.57 2.32
N SER A 39 4.20 -4.89 2.19
CA SER A 39 5.06 -5.90 2.82
C SER A 39 6.10 -6.44 1.85
N TYR A 40 6.01 -6.16 0.53
CA TYR A 40 6.86 -6.76 -0.50
C TYR A 40 8.37 -6.50 -0.35
N ARG A 41 8.77 -5.34 0.19
CA ARG A 41 10.19 -4.97 0.43
C ARG A 41 10.60 -4.98 1.90
N ASN A 42 9.66 -4.74 2.81
CA ASN A 42 9.92 -4.59 4.24
C ASN A 42 9.31 -5.76 5.01
N TYR A 43 9.97 -6.91 4.92
CA TYR A 43 9.64 -8.12 5.66
C TYR A 43 10.90 -8.73 6.25
N TYR A 44 10.73 -9.45 7.35
CA TYR A 44 11.76 -10.31 7.91
C TYR A 44 11.42 -11.76 7.57
N GLU A 45 12.42 -12.61 7.35
CA GLU A 45 12.20 -14.04 7.18
C GLU A 45 12.78 -14.77 8.38
N LEU A 46 11.93 -15.51 9.10
CA LEU A 46 12.33 -16.33 10.25
C LEU A 46 11.73 -17.72 10.07
N ASP A 47 12.58 -18.75 10.12
CA ASP A 47 12.17 -20.15 9.95
C ASP A 47 11.33 -20.42 8.68
N GLY A 48 11.66 -19.73 7.57
CA GLY A 48 10.95 -19.84 6.30
C GLY A 48 9.59 -19.14 6.25
N LYS A 49 9.26 -18.34 7.28
CA LYS A 49 8.04 -17.52 7.34
C LYS A 49 8.37 -16.05 7.16
N ARG A 50 7.62 -15.40 6.27
CA ARG A 50 7.64 -13.95 6.08
C ARG A 50 6.88 -13.26 7.21
N LEU A 51 7.59 -12.49 8.02
CA LEU A 51 7.05 -11.64 9.08
C LEU A 51 6.92 -10.20 8.58
N SER A 52 5.69 -9.69 8.61
CA SER A 52 5.39 -8.29 8.36
C SER A 52 5.82 -7.40 9.52
N HIS A 53 6.16 -6.14 9.25
CA HIS A 53 6.34 -5.12 10.29
C HIS A 53 5.00 -4.54 10.77
N VAL A 54 3.90 -4.82 10.06
CA VAL A 54 2.54 -4.43 10.44
C VAL A 54 2.00 -5.42 11.46
N ILE A 55 1.55 -4.91 12.59
CA ILE A 55 1.02 -5.69 13.72
C ILE A 55 -0.50 -5.63 13.71
N ASP A 56 -1.16 -6.78 13.82
CA ASP A 56 -2.59 -6.85 14.08
C ASP A 56 -2.84 -6.49 15.55
N PRO A 57 -3.55 -5.38 15.85
CA PRO A 57 -3.81 -4.95 17.21
C PRO A 57 -4.70 -5.91 18.00
N GLN A 58 -5.47 -6.78 17.36
CA GLN A 58 -6.30 -7.77 18.05
C GLN A 58 -5.48 -8.94 18.60
N THR A 59 -4.37 -9.28 17.94
CA THR A 59 -3.53 -10.42 18.32
C THR A 59 -2.21 -9.99 18.97
N GLY A 60 -1.79 -8.73 18.75
CA GLY A 60 -0.48 -8.23 19.14
C GLY A 60 0.67 -8.87 18.35
N ARG A 61 0.38 -9.50 17.19
CA ARG A 61 1.35 -10.23 16.37
C ARG A 61 1.43 -9.66 14.95
N PRO A 62 2.54 -9.89 14.22
CA PRO A 62 2.62 -9.61 12.80
C PRO A 62 1.45 -10.22 12.00
N ILE A 63 0.97 -9.51 10.98
CA ILE A 63 0.00 -10.06 10.03
C ILE A 63 0.61 -11.21 9.20
N GLU A 64 -0.18 -12.25 8.93
CA GLU A 64 0.28 -13.48 8.25
C GLU A 64 -0.40 -13.76 6.90
N HIS A 65 -1.31 -12.89 6.45
CA HIS A 65 -2.00 -13.08 5.16
C HIS A 65 -1.13 -12.73 3.96
N ASN A 66 -1.60 -13.10 2.76
CA ASN A 66 -0.88 -12.92 1.50
C ASN A 66 -1.12 -11.57 0.79
N LEU A 67 -1.82 -10.60 1.39
CA LEU A 67 -1.94 -9.25 0.83
C LEU A 67 -0.56 -8.56 0.85
N VAL A 68 -0.10 -8.17 -0.34
CA VAL A 68 1.29 -7.74 -0.54
C VAL A 68 1.45 -6.22 -0.47
N SER A 69 0.46 -5.48 -0.96
CA SER A 69 0.43 -4.02 -0.93
C SER A 69 -1.01 -3.52 -0.98
N VAL A 70 -1.26 -2.38 -0.34
CA VAL A 70 -2.47 -1.58 -0.49
C VAL A 70 -2.05 -0.17 -0.88
N THR A 71 -2.61 0.36 -1.96
CA THR A 71 -2.46 1.76 -2.35
C THR A 71 -3.81 2.43 -2.22
N VAL A 72 -3.88 3.52 -1.46
CA VAL A 72 -5.13 4.28 -1.25
C VAL A 72 -4.96 5.68 -1.81
N ILE A 73 -5.97 6.16 -2.53
CA ILE A 73 -6.14 7.56 -2.90
C ILE A 73 -7.33 8.10 -2.09
N ALA A 74 -7.12 9.20 -1.37
CA ALA A 74 -8.13 9.80 -0.49
C ALA A 74 -8.10 11.34 -0.57
N PRO A 75 -9.11 12.06 -0.03
CA PRO A 75 -9.13 13.52 -0.06
C PRO A 75 -7.86 14.15 0.55
N THR A 76 -7.34 13.55 1.62
CA THR A 76 -6.05 13.94 2.22
C THR A 76 -5.05 12.79 2.25
N ALA A 77 -3.76 13.12 2.24
CA ALA A 77 -2.69 12.12 2.41
C ALA A 77 -2.75 11.45 3.79
N LEU A 78 -3.23 12.16 4.81
CA LEU A 78 -3.45 11.62 6.15
C LEU A 78 -4.48 10.49 6.14
N GLU A 79 -5.60 10.68 5.45
CA GLU A 79 -6.61 9.63 5.30
C GLU A 79 -6.08 8.45 4.49
N ALA A 80 -5.34 8.70 3.42
CA ALA A 80 -4.76 7.62 2.61
C ALA A 80 -3.81 6.74 3.42
N ASP A 81 -2.96 7.36 4.26
CA ASP A 81 -2.00 6.66 5.14
C ASP A 81 -2.69 5.92 6.28
N ALA A 82 -3.79 6.46 6.83
CA ALA A 82 -4.58 5.74 7.83
C ALA A 82 -5.25 4.48 7.22
N TRP A 83 -5.85 4.63 6.04
CA TRP A 83 -6.57 3.55 5.39
C TRP A 83 -5.65 2.45 4.87
N ASP A 84 -4.50 2.78 4.28
CA ASP A 84 -3.63 1.76 3.70
C ASP A 84 -3.17 0.74 4.74
N THR A 85 -2.89 1.18 5.96
CA THR A 85 -2.44 0.35 7.07
C THR A 85 -3.61 -0.42 7.67
N GLY A 86 -4.77 0.23 7.84
CA GLY A 86 -5.97 -0.47 8.32
C GLY A 86 -6.42 -1.59 7.39
N LEU A 87 -6.46 -1.33 6.08
CA LEU A 87 -6.80 -2.34 5.07
C LEU A 87 -5.72 -3.42 4.98
N MET A 88 -4.44 -3.05 5.14
CA MET A 88 -3.34 -4.01 5.25
C MET A 88 -3.48 -4.90 6.48
N VAL A 89 -4.03 -4.43 7.60
CA VAL A 89 -4.29 -5.26 8.79
C VAL A 89 -5.47 -6.22 8.57
N LEU A 90 -6.53 -5.77 7.89
CA LEU A 90 -7.74 -6.56 7.67
C LEU A 90 -7.52 -7.77 6.74
N GLY A 91 -6.54 -7.68 5.85
CA GLY A 91 -6.31 -8.68 4.81
C GLY A 91 -7.30 -8.57 3.65
N PRO A 92 -7.10 -9.37 2.58
CA PRO A 92 -7.64 -9.09 1.26
C PRO A 92 -9.16 -9.17 1.18
N GLU A 93 -9.80 -10.08 1.92
CA GLU A 93 -11.25 -10.28 1.84
C GLU A 93 -12.00 -9.21 2.64
N LYS A 94 -11.66 -9.02 3.91
CA LYS A 94 -12.27 -7.98 4.75
C LYS A 94 -11.99 -6.56 4.25
N ALA A 95 -10.82 -6.31 3.68
CA ALA A 95 -10.51 -5.02 3.07
C ALA A 95 -11.47 -4.71 1.90
N LYS A 96 -11.81 -5.69 1.05
CA LYS A 96 -12.77 -5.50 -0.05
C LYS A 96 -14.21 -5.31 0.42
N GLU A 97 -14.59 -5.81 1.60
CA GLU A 97 -15.92 -5.59 2.15
C GLU A 97 -16.10 -4.15 2.66
N VAL A 98 -15.00 -3.49 3.04
CA VAL A 98 -14.99 -2.11 3.54
C VAL A 98 -14.95 -1.08 2.41
N VAL A 99 -14.34 -1.42 1.28
CA VAL A 99 -14.14 -0.53 0.10
C VAL A 99 -15.33 -0.63 -0.85
#